data_AF-A0A2V6WQF7-F1
#
_entry.id   AF-A0A2V6WQF7-F1
#
_cell.length_a   1.000
_cell.length_b   1.000
_cell.length_c   1.000
_cell.angle_alpha   90.00
_cell.angle_beta   90.00
_cell.angle_gamma   90.00
#
_symmetry.space_group_name_H-M   'P 1'
#
loop_
_entity.id
_entity.type
_entity.pdbx_description
1 polymer ?
#
loop_
_entity_poly.entity_id
_entity_poly.type
_entity_poly.pdbx_seq_one_letter_code
_entity_poly.pdbx_strand_id
1 'polypeptide(L)'
;MPASAAAGGPVALVTVDGVISPVTVRIVTTALERARSEHAVALVIQLDTPGGLERSMRSIVQEILSSDVPVVVYVAPTGARAASAGVFITMAAPIAAMAPATNIGAAHPVAALGGSFDKEMKSKVENDAAAFARTIAATRGRNVEWAEKAVRQSVSATEREAVRLHIVDLLADSTTDLLDKIDGRVVKTATRQVVLHTRGAAIQPIGIGFRDRVLNIITDPNVAYVLMMLGMLGLFFELSNPGVILPGVIGGISLILAFFAFQSLPISYAGLLLILFGVVLLIAEVKITSHGVLAVGGVVAMLLGSLMLFDTPTAELRVSWWVILPTVGVTAAVFVLAVAAGLRALARRPITGAVGMVGGTGVARSALDPAGEVFVQGELWRAVAEGGPINIGEAVRITAVDGLTLKVVKAA
;
A
#
# COMPACT_ATOMS: atom_id res chain seq x y z
N MET A 1 1.96 2.59 -61.04
CA MET A 1 1.70 2.88 -59.61
C MET A 1 2.57 1.94 -58.79
N PRO A 2 3.44 2.43 -57.90
CA PRO A 2 4.26 1.53 -57.11
C PRO A 2 3.38 0.82 -56.08
N ALA A 3 3.61 -0.49 -55.94
CA ALA A 3 2.90 -1.37 -55.03
C ALA A 3 3.03 -0.88 -53.58
N SER A 4 1.90 -0.84 -52.86
CA SER A 4 1.85 -0.65 -51.42
C SER A 4 2.67 -1.76 -50.75
N ALA A 5 3.81 -1.38 -50.16
CA ALA A 5 4.56 -2.26 -49.27
C ALA A 5 3.61 -2.68 -48.14
N ALA A 6 3.44 -3.99 -47.95
CA ALA A 6 2.66 -4.54 -46.85
C ALA A 6 3.13 -3.89 -45.54
N ALA A 7 2.23 -3.17 -44.86
CA ALA A 7 2.51 -2.58 -43.57
C ALA A 7 2.95 -3.68 -42.61
N GLY A 8 4.19 -3.61 -42.12
CA GLY A 8 4.70 -4.53 -41.10
C GLY A 8 3.82 -4.50 -39.85
N GLY A 9 3.87 -5.57 -39.06
CA GLY A 9 3.15 -5.64 -37.79
C GLY A 9 3.49 -4.48 -36.85
N PRO A 10 2.66 -4.20 -35.83
CA PRO A 10 2.90 -3.10 -34.91
C PRO A 10 4.19 -3.34 -34.09
N VAL A 11 4.69 -2.28 -33.47
CA VAL A 11 5.64 -2.41 -32.36
C VAL A 11 4.85 -2.35 -31.06
N ALA A 12 4.83 -3.45 -30.33
CA ALA A 12 4.21 -3.51 -29.02
C ALA A 12 5.05 -2.72 -28.01
N LEU A 13 4.41 -1.92 -27.15
CA LEU A 13 5.06 -1.16 -26.09
C LEU A 13 4.45 -1.51 -24.74
N VAL A 14 5.26 -1.99 -23.80
CA VAL A 14 4.85 -2.16 -22.40
C VAL A 14 5.73 -1.31 -21.50
N THR A 15 5.11 -0.63 -20.54
CA THR A 15 5.81 0.18 -19.54
C THR A 15 5.94 -0.61 -18.25
N VAL A 16 7.17 -0.71 -17.75
CA VAL A 16 7.51 -1.26 -16.43
C VAL A 16 8.09 -0.11 -15.62
N ASP A 17 7.28 0.37 -14.68
CA ASP A 17 7.62 1.45 -13.76
C ASP A 17 7.53 0.92 -12.32
N GLY A 18 8.63 1.05 -11.58
CA GLY A 18 8.73 0.66 -10.18
C GLY A 18 9.39 -0.70 -9.94
N VAL A 19 8.99 -1.36 -8.85
CA VAL A 19 9.69 -2.53 -8.30
C VAL A 19 9.44 -3.78 -9.14
N ILE A 20 10.51 -4.54 -9.41
CA ILE A 20 10.42 -5.85 -10.07
C ILE A 20 9.80 -6.88 -9.12
N SER A 21 8.57 -7.27 -9.42
CA SER A 21 7.74 -8.15 -8.58
C SER A 21 7.05 -9.24 -9.42
N PRO A 22 6.34 -10.20 -8.80
CA PRO A 22 5.57 -11.20 -9.54
C PRO A 22 4.47 -10.59 -10.43
N VAL A 23 4.00 -9.39 -10.10
CA VAL A 23 3.08 -8.61 -10.95
C VAL A 23 3.78 -8.18 -12.23
N THR A 24 5.01 -7.67 -12.11
CA THR A 24 5.84 -7.29 -13.26
C THR A 24 6.12 -8.47 -14.19
N VAL A 25 6.43 -9.65 -13.63
CA VAL A 25 6.60 -10.89 -14.41
C VAL A 25 5.36 -11.14 -15.27
N ARG A 26 4.17 -11.13 -14.66
CA ARG A 26 2.91 -11.36 -15.37
C ARG A 26 2.65 -10.31 -16.46
N ILE A 27 2.94 -9.02 -16.19
CA ILE A 27 2.80 -7.95 -17.18
C ILE A 27 3.70 -8.22 -18.39
N VAL A 28 4.97 -8.56 -18.17
CA VAL A 28 5.93 -8.85 -19.25
C VAL A 28 5.53 -10.11 -20.03
N THR A 29 5.16 -11.19 -19.35
CA THR A 29 4.68 -12.42 -19.99
C THR A 29 3.44 -12.17 -20.85
N THR A 30 2.46 -11.44 -20.32
CA THR A 30 1.24 -11.08 -21.07
C THR A 30 1.57 -10.20 -22.27
N ALA A 31 2.53 -9.27 -22.13
CA ALA A 31 2.97 -8.42 -23.22
C ALA A 31 3.66 -9.21 -24.34
N LEU A 32 4.49 -10.21 -23.99
CA LEU A 32 5.12 -11.13 -24.94
C LEU A 32 4.09 -11.98 -25.68
N GLU A 33 3.11 -12.55 -24.95
CA GLU A 33 2.03 -13.32 -25.54
C GLU A 33 1.19 -12.50 -26.51
N ARG A 34 0.82 -11.28 -26.12
CA ARG A 34 0.08 -10.36 -26.99
C ARG A 34 0.88 -9.96 -28.21
N ALA A 35 2.14 -9.55 -28.03
CA ALA A 35 3.04 -9.20 -29.13
C ALA A 35 3.19 -10.38 -30.12
N ARG A 36 3.24 -11.63 -29.62
CA ARG A 36 3.24 -12.83 -30.46
C ARG A 36 1.93 -13.01 -31.22
N SER A 37 0.78 -12.90 -30.54
CA SER A 37 -0.55 -13.09 -31.15
C SER A 37 -0.91 -12.02 -32.17
N GLU A 38 -0.43 -10.79 -31.96
CA GLU A 38 -0.66 -9.64 -32.82
C GLU A 38 0.42 -9.52 -33.92
N HIS A 39 1.33 -10.51 -34.02
CA HIS A 39 2.44 -10.56 -34.98
C HIS A 39 3.29 -9.27 -34.98
N ALA A 40 3.54 -8.73 -33.79
CA ALA A 40 4.34 -7.52 -33.61
C ALA A 40 5.76 -7.72 -34.14
N VAL A 41 6.33 -6.67 -34.73
CA VAL A 41 7.72 -6.67 -35.22
C VAL A 41 8.70 -6.78 -34.05
N ALA A 42 8.38 -6.14 -32.93
CA ALA A 42 9.14 -6.20 -31.69
C ALA A 42 8.25 -5.85 -30.49
N LEU A 43 8.67 -6.27 -29.31
CA LEU A 43 8.19 -5.76 -28.03
C LEU A 43 9.23 -4.80 -27.44
N VAL A 44 8.85 -3.55 -27.23
CA VAL A 44 9.60 -2.57 -26.46
C VAL A 44 9.13 -2.62 -25.01
N ILE A 45 10.05 -2.93 -24.10
CA ILE A 45 9.87 -2.80 -22.65
C ILE A 45 10.50 -1.48 -22.25
N GLN A 46 9.67 -0.46 -22.03
CA GLN A 46 10.12 0.80 -21.45
C GLN A 46 10.29 0.61 -19.95
N LEU A 47 11.49 0.83 -19.44
CA LEU A 47 11.89 0.42 -18.09
C LEU A 47 12.33 1.63 -17.26
N ASP A 48 11.71 1.79 -16.09
CA ASP A 48 12.20 2.60 -14.99
C ASP A 48 12.06 1.79 -13.69
N THR A 49 13.19 1.38 -13.10
CA THR A 49 13.16 0.49 -11.93
C THR A 49 14.28 0.73 -10.91
N PRO A 50 13.97 0.77 -9.60
CA PRO A 50 14.97 0.62 -8.53
C PRO A 50 15.59 -0.78 -8.45
N GLY A 51 14.96 -1.79 -9.06
CA GLY A 51 15.25 -3.19 -8.79
C GLY A 51 14.05 -3.93 -8.21
N GLY A 52 14.29 -5.08 -7.59
CA GLY A 52 13.24 -5.87 -6.95
C GLY A 52 13.68 -7.30 -6.65
N LEU A 53 12.72 -8.22 -6.64
CA LEU A 53 12.94 -9.61 -6.22
C LEU A 53 13.78 -10.38 -7.25
N GLU A 54 14.83 -11.06 -6.77
CA GLU A 54 15.72 -11.86 -7.61
C GLU A 54 14.97 -12.90 -8.45
N ARG A 55 14.04 -13.65 -7.84
CA ARG A 55 13.24 -14.66 -8.55
C ARG A 55 12.46 -14.03 -9.71
N SER A 56 11.85 -12.87 -9.49
CA SER A 56 11.07 -12.16 -10.52
C SER A 56 11.96 -11.64 -11.64
N MET A 57 13.13 -11.10 -11.29
CA MET A 57 14.16 -10.69 -12.24
C MET A 57 14.60 -11.85 -13.13
N ARG A 58 14.94 -13.01 -12.53
CA ARG A 58 15.38 -14.19 -13.28
C ARG A 58 14.28 -14.73 -14.20
N SER A 59 13.02 -14.74 -13.73
CA SER A 59 11.88 -15.11 -14.58
C SER A 59 11.76 -14.19 -15.79
N ILE A 60 11.83 -12.86 -15.62
CA ILE A 60 11.78 -11.92 -16.76
C ILE A 60 12.96 -12.14 -17.71
N VAL A 61 14.18 -12.32 -17.19
CA VAL A 61 15.35 -12.62 -18.03
C VAL A 61 15.15 -13.91 -18.83
N GLN A 62 14.58 -14.96 -18.21
CA GLN A 62 14.29 -16.22 -18.88
C GLN A 62 13.25 -16.05 -19.99
N GLU A 63 12.18 -15.29 -19.76
CA GLU A 63 11.18 -14.94 -20.77
C GLU A 63 11.82 -14.20 -21.95
N ILE A 64 12.70 -13.23 -21.69
CA ILE A 64 13.42 -12.48 -22.73
C ILE A 64 14.35 -13.38 -23.54
N LEU A 65 15.11 -14.27 -22.87
CA LEU A 65 16.05 -15.17 -23.53
C LEU A 65 15.36 -16.26 -24.36
N SER A 66 14.16 -16.70 -23.95
CA SER A 66 13.37 -17.72 -24.63
C SER A 66 12.33 -17.16 -25.61
N SER A 67 12.25 -15.83 -25.74
CA SER A 67 11.27 -15.19 -26.63
C SER A 67 11.59 -15.37 -28.12
N ASP A 68 10.55 -15.70 -28.88
CA ASP A 68 10.51 -15.66 -30.35
C ASP A 68 10.19 -14.28 -30.91
N VAL A 69 9.61 -13.41 -30.08
CA VAL A 69 9.38 -12.00 -30.42
C VAL A 69 10.66 -11.22 -30.09
N PRO A 70 11.19 -10.41 -31.01
CA PRO A 70 12.30 -9.52 -30.71
C PRO A 70 11.99 -8.59 -29.53
N VAL A 71 12.79 -8.65 -28.47
CA VAL A 71 12.64 -7.78 -27.30
C VAL A 71 13.66 -6.63 -27.36
N VAL A 72 13.17 -5.42 -27.10
CA VAL A 72 13.96 -4.21 -26.92
C VAL A 72 13.71 -3.71 -25.51
N VAL A 73 14.75 -3.56 -24.69
CA VAL A 73 14.63 -2.86 -23.40
C VAL A 73 15.11 -1.43 -23.58
N TYR A 74 14.26 -0.47 -23.21
CA TYR A 74 14.53 0.95 -23.32
C TYR A 74 14.42 1.61 -21.95
N VAL A 75 15.55 2.03 -21.37
CA VAL A 75 15.58 2.75 -20.10
C VAL A 75 15.12 4.18 -20.34
N ALA A 76 13.87 4.48 -19.98
CA ALA A 76 13.19 5.73 -20.29
C ALA A 76 11.93 5.89 -19.39
N PRO A 77 11.39 7.11 -19.19
CA PRO A 77 11.74 8.39 -19.85
C PRO A 77 13.05 9.01 -19.36
N THR A 78 13.38 10.21 -19.83
CA THR A 78 14.47 11.03 -19.24
C THR A 78 14.34 11.10 -17.72
N GLY A 79 15.43 10.84 -17.00
CA GLY A 79 15.46 10.74 -15.54
C GLY A 79 15.22 9.33 -14.98
N ALA A 80 14.77 8.38 -15.81
CA ALA A 80 14.60 6.98 -15.44
C ALA A 80 15.93 6.28 -15.15
N ARG A 81 15.82 5.08 -14.58
CA ARG A 81 16.97 4.24 -14.29
C ARG A 81 16.70 2.75 -14.45
N ALA A 82 17.77 2.00 -14.67
CA ALA A 82 17.79 0.54 -14.61
C ALA A 82 18.72 0.09 -13.49
N ALA A 83 18.25 0.19 -12.25
CA ALA A 83 19.03 -0.18 -11.07
C ALA A 83 18.79 -1.65 -10.68
N SER A 84 19.79 -2.28 -10.07
CA SER A 84 19.68 -3.63 -9.50
C SER A 84 19.15 -4.66 -10.51
N ALA A 85 17.96 -5.23 -10.27
CA ALA A 85 17.32 -6.16 -11.21
C ALA A 85 17.19 -5.60 -12.64
N GLY A 86 17.05 -4.27 -12.79
CA GLY A 86 16.99 -3.59 -14.08
C GLY A 86 18.25 -3.79 -14.93
N VAL A 87 19.42 -3.95 -14.32
CA VAL A 87 20.67 -4.24 -15.04
C VAL A 87 20.57 -5.58 -15.77
N PHE A 88 20.16 -6.63 -15.06
CA PHE A 88 20.04 -7.98 -15.62
C PHE A 88 18.99 -8.03 -16.74
N ILE A 89 17.82 -7.40 -16.53
CA ILE A 89 16.73 -7.33 -17.52
C ILE A 89 17.21 -6.60 -18.78
N THR A 90 17.84 -5.43 -18.62
CA THR A 90 18.36 -4.64 -19.73
C THR A 90 19.43 -5.39 -20.52
N MET A 91 20.41 -5.98 -19.81
CA MET A 91 21.50 -6.71 -20.45
C MET A 91 21.06 -8.03 -21.10
N ALA A 92 19.88 -8.57 -20.78
CA ALA A 92 19.34 -9.78 -21.40
C ALA A 92 18.68 -9.53 -22.76
N ALA A 93 18.28 -8.29 -23.05
CA ALA A 93 17.54 -7.95 -24.25
C ALA A 93 18.40 -8.09 -25.53
N PRO A 94 17.87 -8.58 -26.66
CA PRO A 94 18.54 -8.48 -27.95
C PRO A 94 19.00 -7.05 -28.30
N ILE A 95 18.18 -6.04 -27.95
CA ILE A 95 18.56 -4.62 -28.05
C ILE A 95 18.29 -3.94 -26.71
N ALA A 96 19.27 -3.21 -26.22
CA ALA A 96 19.20 -2.36 -25.04
C ALA A 96 19.47 -0.90 -25.46
N ALA A 97 18.61 0.01 -25.06
CA ALA A 97 18.76 1.43 -25.32
C ALA A 97 18.50 2.26 -24.07
N MET A 98 19.02 3.48 -24.04
CA MET A 98 18.83 4.42 -22.94
C MET A 98 18.42 5.79 -23.46
N ALA A 99 17.53 6.47 -22.74
CA ALA A 99 17.19 7.86 -22.97
C ALA A 99 18.26 8.80 -22.39
N PRO A 100 18.36 10.06 -22.86
CA PRO A 100 19.21 11.06 -22.22
C PRO A 100 18.92 11.22 -20.73
N ALA A 101 19.96 11.49 -19.95
CA ALA A 101 19.89 11.66 -18.49
C ALA A 101 19.25 10.47 -17.76
N THR A 102 19.62 9.26 -18.15
CA THR A 102 19.27 8.02 -17.44
C THR A 102 20.52 7.33 -16.91
N ASN A 103 20.37 6.39 -15.98
CA ASN A 103 21.49 5.61 -15.44
C ASN A 103 21.19 4.11 -15.32
N ILE A 104 22.26 3.31 -15.33
CA ILE A 104 22.21 1.86 -15.18
C ILE A 104 23.31 1.38 -14.22
N GLY A 105 23.01 0.44 -13.32
CA GLY A 105 24.01 -0.12 -12.40
C GLY A 105 23.47 -0.50 -11.02
N ALA A 106 24.35 -0.43 -10.01
CA ALA A 106 24.03 -0.75 -8.62
C ALA A 106 23.36 -2.13 -8.46
N ALA A 107 24.00 -3.17 -9.02
CA ALA A 107 23.49 -4.54 -9.07
C ALA A 107 23.94 -5.46 -7.94
N HIS A 108 24.44 -4.89 -6.85
CA HIS A 108 24.88 -5.67 -5.69
C HIS A 108 23.69 -6.32 -4.97
N PRO A 109 23.74 -7.64 -4.69
CA PRO A 109 22.67 -8.31 -3.96
C PRO A 109 22.60 -7.82 -2.52
N VAL A 110 21.37 -7.66 -2.05
CA VAL A 110 21.06 -7.32 -0.66
C VAL A 110 20.10 -8.36 -0.11
N ALA A 111 20.19 -8.64 1.19
CA ALA A 111 19.29 -9.61 1.80
C ALA A 111 17.85 -9.09 1.77
N ALA A 112 16.90 -9.98 1.49
CA ALA A 112 15.52 -9.70 1.77
C ALA A 112 15.38 -9.52 3.30
N LEU A 113 14.67 -8.47 3.73
CA LEU A 113 14.41 -8.10 5.14
C LEU A 113 15.51 -7.32 5.86
N GLY A 114 16.36 -6.58 5.13
CA GLY A 114 17.31 -5.62 5.73
C GLY A 114 18.35 -6.19 6.69
N GLY A 115 18.37 -7.51 6.86
CA GLY A 115 19.42 -8.24 7.55
C GLY A 115 20.74 -8.17 6.79
N SER A 116 21.83 -8.43 7.50
CA SER A 116 23.11 -8.71 6.85
C SER A 116 23.19 -10.18 6.51
N PHE A 117 23.61 -10.50 5.29
CA PHE A 117 24.14 -11.83 5.03
C PHE A 117 25.35 -12.04 5.94
N ASP A 118 25.50 -13.24 6.50
CA ASP A 118 26.80 -13.65 7.01
C ASP A 118 27.85 -13.58 5.87
N LYS A 119 29.14 -13.49 6.23
CA LYS A 119 30.21 -13.27 5.24
C LYS A 119 30.27 -14.38 4.17
N GLU A 120 29.95 -15.62 4.54
CA GLU A 120 30.02 -16.76 3.62
C GLU A 120 28.85 -16.75 2.64
N MET A 121 27.63 -16.53 3.13
CA MET A 121 26.41 -16.40 2.34
C MET A 121 26.51 -15.20 1.40
N LYS A 122 27.01 -14.06 1.88
CA LYS A 122 27.21 -12.86 1.05
C LYS A 122 28.09 -13.19 -0.16
N SER A 123 29.23 -13.86 0.07
CA SER A 123 30.13 -14.26 -0.99
C SER A 123 29.45 -15.22 -1.97
N LYS A 124 28.70 -16.21 -1.49
CA LYS A 124 27.96 -17.15 -2.36
C LYS A 124 26.93 -16.45 -3.24
N VAL A 125 26.09 -15.58 -2.67
CA VAL A 125 25.06 -14.82 -3.38
C VAL A 125 25.68 -13.85 -4.38
N GLU A 126 26.73 -13.12 -3.98
CA GLU A 126 27.44 -12.20 -4.87
C GLU A 126 28.12 -12.94 -6.03
N ASN A 127 28.77 -14.08 -5.77
CA ASN A 127 29.42 -14.89 -6.79
C ASN A 127 28.41 -15.46 -7.79
N ASP A 128 27.26 -15.93 -7.32
CA ASP A 128 26.19 -16.44 -8.18
C ASP A 128 25.59 -15.33 -9.06
N ALA A 129 25.27 -14.17 -8.46
CA ALA A 129 24.77 -13.02 -9.20
C ALA A 129 25.79 -12.50 -10.22
N ALA A 130 27.07 -12.46 -9.87
CA ALA A 130 28.14 -12.03 -10.76
C ALA A 130 28.34 -13.02 -11.91
N ALA A 131 28.28 -14.33 -11.64
CA ALA A 131 28.30 -15.35 -12.68
C ALA A 131 27.12 -15.18 -13.64
N PHE A 132 25.92 -14.96 -13.12
CA PHE A 132 24.73 -14.73 -13.92
C PHE A 132 24.82 -13.48 -14.80
N ALA A 133 25.27 -12.35 -14.24
CA ALA A 133 25.48 -11.10 -14.98
C ALA A 133 26.47 -11.29 -16.14
N ARG A 134 27.59 -11.98 -15.88
CA ARG A 134 28.59 -12.30 -16.91
C ARG A 134 28.02 -13.18 -18.01
N THR A 135 27.25 -14.22 -17.66
CA THR A 135 26.64 -15.12 -18.64
C THR A 135 25.66 -14.38 -19.55
N ILE A 136 24.81 -13.51 -18.99
CA ILE A 136 23.87 -12.69 -19.77
C ILE A 136 24.65 -11.76 -20.71
N ALA A 137 25.63 -11.04 -20.18
CA ALA A 137 26.44 -10.09 -20.95
C ALA A 137 27.15 -10.80 -22.11
N ALA A 138 27.82 -11.93 -21.84
CA ALA A 138 28.53 -12.71 -22.86
C ALA A 138 27.58 -13.24 -23.94
N THR A 139 26.40 -13.73 -23.55
CA THR A 139 25.38 -14.24 -24.48
C THR A 139 24.90 -13.18 -25.46
N ARG A 140 24.89 -11.91 -25.04
CA ARG A 140 24.46 -10.77 -25.85
C ARG A 140 25.62 -9.92 -26.41
N GLY A 141 26.87 -10.35 -26.23
CA GLY A 141 28.05 -9.61 -26.72
C GLY A 141 28.29 -8.27 -26.01
N ARG A 142 27.81 -8.13 -24.78
CA ARG A 142 27.96 -6.92 -23.94
C ARG A 142 29.17 -7.02 -23.03
N ASN A 143 29.52 -5.91 -22.40
CA ASN A 143 30.68 -5.81 -21.51
C ASN A 143 30.55 -6.67 -20.25
N VAL A 144 31.19 -7.84 -20.30
CA VAL A 144 31.21 -8.85 -19.25
C VAL A 144 31.91 -8.35 -17.98
N GLU A 145 33.01 -7.59 -18.14
CA GLU A 145 33.78 -7.07 -17.01
C GLU A 145 32.97 -6.03 -16.23
N TRP A 146 32.30 -5.12 -16.95
CA TRP A 146 31.44 -4.14 -16.29
C TRP A 146 30.24 -4.81 -15.62
N ALA A 147 29.62 -5.82 -16.25
CA ALA A 147 28.52 -6.57 -15.67
C ALA A 147 28.92 -7.19 -14.32
N GLU A 148 30.12 -7.77 -14.22
CA GLU A 148 30.66 -8.29 -12.97
C GLU A 148 30.88 -7.16 -11.94
N LYS A 149 31.51 -6.04 -12.34
CA LYS A 149 31.74 -4.91 -11.45
C LYS A 149 30.43 -4.29 -10.95
N ALA A 150 29.37 -4.25 -11.77
CA ALA A 150 28.07 -3.72 -11.37
C ALA A 150 27.47 -4.52 -10.19
N VAL A 151 27.73 -5.84 -10.16
CA VAL A 151 27.32 -6.72 -9.06
C VAL A 151 28.28 -6.60 -7.87
N ARG A 152 29.59 -6.72 -8.08
CA ARG A 152 30.56 -6.81 -6.97
C ARG A 152 30.86 -5.48 -6.29
N GLN A 153 30.89 -4.41 -7.08
CA GLN A 153 31.38 -3.08 -6.67
C GLN A 153 30.28 -2.01 -6.74
N SER A 154 29.04 -2.37 -7.11
CA SER A 154 27.92 -1.44 -7.25
C SER A 154 28.19 -0.29 -8.22
N VAL A 155 29.06 -0.47 -9.23
CA VAL A 155 29.33 0.60 -10.20
C VAL A 155 28.05 0.95 -10.96
N SER A 156 27.96 2.22 -11.35
CA SER A 156 26.88 2.75 -12.17
C SER A 156 27.46 3.52 -13.34
N ALA A 157 26.70 3.59 -14.43
CA ALA A 157 27.08 4.30 -15.65
C ALA A 157 25.94 5.22 -16.09
N THR A 158 26.31 6.42 -16.54
CA THR A 158 25.39 7.30 -17.29
C THR A 158 25.09 6.70 -18.66
N GLU A 159 24.07 7.21 -19.35
CA GLU A 159 23.64 6.70 -20.65
C GLU A 159 24.78 6.74 -21.69
N ARG A 160 25.62 7.79 -21.68
CA ARG A 160 26.74 7.94 -22.61
C ARG A 160 27.86 6.96 -22.32
N GLU A 161 28.13 6.72 -21.04
CA GLU A 161 29.12 5.73 -20.60
C GLU A 161 28.65 4.32 -20.92
N ALA A 162 27.34 4.06 -20.76
CA ALA A 162 26.72 2.79 -21.06
C ALA A 162 26.91 2.38 -22.53
N VAL A 163 26.72 3.31 -23.47
CA VAL A 163 27.00 3.04 -24.90
C VAL A 163 28.51 2.88 -25.14
N ARG A 164 29.34 3.78 -24.62
CA ARG A 164 30.80 3.73 -24.82
C ARG A 164 31.41 2.41 -24.33
N LEU A 165 30.95 1.94 -23.17
CA LEU A 165 31.40 0.70 -22.55
C LEU A 165 30.72 -0.53 -23.12
N HIS A 166 29.83 -0.43 -24.10
CA HIS A 166 29.04 -1.56 -24.64
C HIS A 166 28.22 -2.29 -23.56
N ILE A 167 27.61 -1.52 -22.65
CA ILE A 167 26.62 -2.00 -21.69
C ILE A 167 25.23 -2.01 -22.34
N VAL A 168 24.94 -0.98 -23.16
CA VAL A 168 23.75 -0.87 -24.01
C VAL A 168 24.17 -0.54 -25.44
N ASP A 169 23.25 -0.72 -26.39
CA ASP A 169 23.56 -0.67 -27.83
C ASP A 169 23.53 0.75 -28.40
N LEU A 170 22.64 1.62 -27.90
CA LEU A 170 22.46 2.98 -28.42
C LEU A 170 21.72 3.92 -27.46
N LEU A 171 21.80 5.21 -27.76
CA LEU A 171 20.97 6.26 -27.16
C LEU A 171 19.81 6.60 -28.09
N ALA A 172 18.64 6.81 -27.49
CA ALA A 172 17.46 7.28 -28.20
C ALA A 172 16.69 8.31 -27.39
N ASP A 173 16.30 9.42 -28.02
CA ASP A 173 15.63 10.54 -27.36
C ASP A 173 14.13 10.28 -27.10
N SER A 174 13.54 9.39 -27.89
CA SER A 174 12.16 8.95 -27.76
C SER A 174 12.00 7.52 -28.28
N THR A 175 10.84 6.92 -28.03
CA THR A 175 10.49 5.62 -28.62
C THR A 175 10.53 5.68 -30.15
N THR A 176 10.07 6.78 -30.77
CA THR A 176 10.12 6.93 -32.24
C THR A 176 11.56 6.95 -32.76
N ASP A 177 12.44 7.74 -32.14
CA ASP A 177 13.87 7.80 -32.49
C ASP A 177 14.57 6.45 -32.28
N LEU A 178 14.20 5.71 -31.21
CA LEU A 178 14.65 4.33 -30.99
C LEU A 178 14.28 3.43 -32.16
N LEU A 179 13.01 3.46 -32.60
CA LEU A 179 12.53 2.64 -33.70
C LEU A 179 13.21 2.97 -35.02
N ASP A 180 13.52 4.24 -35.28
CA ASP A 180 14.24 4.65 -36.48
C ASP A 180 15.71 4.18 -36.50
N LYS A 181 16.36 4.15 -35.33
CA LYS A 181 17.77 3.73 -35.14
C LYS A 181 17.98 2.21 -35.14
N ILE A 182 16.96 1.44 -34.80
CA ILE A 182 17.02 -0.04 -34.78
C ILE A 182 16.47 -0.67 -36.06
N ASP A 183 15.85 0.11 -36.93
CA ASP A 183 15.34 -0.33 -38.22
C ASP A 183 16.47 -0.95 -39.07
N GLY A 184 16.19 -2.11 -39.66
CA GLY A 184 17.15 -2.89 -40.45
C GLY A 184 18.15 -3.71 -39.64
N ARG A 185 18.19 -3.60 -38.30
CA ARG A 185 19.09 -4.43 -37.48
C ARG A 185 18.65 -5.89 -37.46
N VAL A 186 19.64 -6.79 -37.47
CA VAL A 186 19.41 -8.22 -37.31
C VAL A 186 19.56 -8.60 -35.85
N VAL A 187 18.53 -9.20 -35.27
CA VAL A 187 18.51 -9.64 -33.88
C VAL A 187 18.31 -11.15 -33.77
N LYS A 188 19.00 -11.76 -32.81
CA LYS A 188 18.86 -13.19 -32.52
C LYS A 188 17.79 -13.40 -31.45
N THR A 189 16.66 -13.98 -31.88
CA THR A 189 15.60 -14.52 -31.00
C THR A 189 15.94 -15.96 -30.60
N ALA A 190 15.11 -16.59 -29.77
CA ALA A 190 15.32 -17.98 -29.35
C ALA A 190 15.32 -18.96 -30.54
N THR A 191 14.44 -18.74 -31.51
CA THR A 191 14.24 -19.66 -32.65
C THR A 191 14.96 -19.24 -33.93
N ARG A 192 15.15 -17.93 -34.17
CA ARG A 192 15.69 -17.44 -35.46
C ARG A 192 16.37 -16.08 -35.37
N GLN A 193 17.10 -15.73 -36.43
CA GLN A 193 17.49 -14.34 -36.68
C GLN A 193 16.33 -13.60 -37.37
N VAL A 194 16.03 -12.39 -36.89
CA VAL A 194 14.95 -11.54 -37.40
C VAL A 194 15.53 -10.19 -37.78
N VAL A 195 15.19 -9.68 -38.97
CA VAL A 195 15.47 -8.30 -39.36
C VAL A 195 14.34 -7.42 -38.83
N LEU A 196 14.68 -6.37 -38.09
CA LEU A 196 13.72 -5.42 -37.56
C LEU A 196 13.26 -4.47 -38.65
N HIS A 197 11.94 -4.35 -38.83
CA HIS A 197 11.31 -3.37 -39.72
C HIS A 197 10.44 -2.45 -38.89
N THR A 198 11.08 -1.51 -38.20
CA THR A 198 10.48 -0.69 -37.14
C THR A 198 10.21 0.75 -37.59
N ARG A 199 10.85 1.23 -38.66
CA ARG A 199 10.63 2.58 -39.17
C ARG A 199 9.20 2.75 -39.65
N GLY A 200 8.50 3.72 -39.09
CA GLY A 200 7.09 4.00 -39.41
C GLY A 200 6.10 2.93 -38.93
N ALA A 201 6.53 1.95 -38.12
CA ALA A 201 5.63 0.97 -37.51
C ALA A 201 4.75 1.65 -36.47
N ALA A 202 3.47 1.26 -36.40
CA ALA A 202 2.56 1.78 -35.39
C ALA A 202 2.99 1.29 -34.00
N ILE A 203 3.20 2.23 -33.06
CA ILE A 203 3.44 1.90 -31.66
C ILE A 203 2.10 1.56 -31.03
N GLN A 204 1.97 0.32 -30.55
CA GLN A 204 0.75 -0.17 -29.92
C GLN A 204 1.01 -0.40 -28.41
N PRO A 205 0.52 0.50 -27.54
CA PRO A 205 0.64 0.32 -26.11
C PRO A 205 -0.13 -0.91 -25.64
N ILE A 206 0.57 -1.82 -24.97
CA ILE A 206 -0.03 -2.92 -24.23
C ILE A 206 -0.37 -2.38 -22.85
N GLY A 207 -1.62 -1.91 -22.73
CA GLY A 207 -2.15 -1.42 -21.47
C GLY A 207 -2.18 -2.52 -20.41
N ILE A 208 -1.77 -2.16 -19.20
CA ILE A 208 -1.95 -2.98 -18.00
C ILE A 208 -3.46 -3.15 -17.75
N GLY A 209 -3.93 -4.40 -17.68
CA GLY A 209 -5.34 -4.71 -17.42
C GLY A 209 -5.81 -4.19 -16.05
N PHE A 210 -7.13 -4.09 -15.84
CA PHE A 210 -7.69 -3.58 -14.58
C PHE A 210 -7.14 -4.32 -13.35
N ARG A 211 -7.12 -5.66 -13.40
CA ARG A 211 -6.59 -6.51 -12.32
C ARG A 211 -5.14 -6.18 -12.01
N ASP A 212 -4.30 -6.06 -13.03
CA ASP A 212 -2.86 -5.81 -12.86
C ASP A 212 -2.58 -4.40 -12.35
N ARG A 213 -3.40 -3.42 -12.76
CA ARG A 213 -3.35 -2.06 -12.23
C ARG A 213 -3.68 -2.04 -10.74
N VAL A 214 -4.74 -2.72 -10.34
CA VAL A 214 -5.13 -2.84 -8.92
C VAL A 214 -4.03 -3.55 -8.12
N LEU A 215 -3.49 -4.65 -8.63
CA LEU A 215 -2.41 -5.38 -7.96
C LEU A 215 -1.14 -4.54 -7.84
N ASN A 216 -0.77 -3.78 -8.89
CA ASN A 216 0.40 -2.91 -8.85
C ASN A 216 0.25 -1.79 -7.81
N ILE A 217 -0.96 -1.19 -7.72
CA ILE A 217 -1.28 -0.19 -6.69
C ILE A 217 -1.18 -0.80 -5.29
N ILE A 218 -1.68 -2.01 -5.08
CA ILE A 218 -1.65 -2.68 -3.76
C ILE A 218 -0.21 -3.06 -3.35
N THR A 219 0.66 -3.38 -4.31
CA THR A 219 2.07 -3.71 -4.05
C THR A 219 2.92 -2.48 -3.68
N ASP A 220 2.41 -1.26 -3.84
CA ASP A 220 3.09 -0.06 -3.33
C ASP A 220 3.17 -0.09 -1.79
N PRO A 221 4.37 0.05 -1.18
CA PRO A 221 4.54 0.01 0.26
C PRO A 221 3.67 1.02 1.03
N ASN A 222 3.46 2.22 0.47
CA ASN A 222 2.63 3.24 1.09
C ASN A 222 1.15 2.84 1.08
N VAL A 223 0.68 2.29 -0.04
CA VAL A 223 -0.70 1.82 -0.17
C VAL A 223 -0.94 0.62 0.75
N ALA A 224 -0.03 -0.35 0.76
CA ALA A 224 -0.09 -1.50 1.66
C ALA A 224 -0.14 -1.07 3.13
N TYR A 225 0.68 -0.09 3.53
CA TYR A 225 0.67 0.48 4.87
C TYR A 225 -0.66 1.17 5.21
N VAL A 226 -1.20 1.99 4.32
CA VAL A 226 -2.49 2.67 4.53
C VAL A 226 -3.63 1.65 4.64
N LEU A 227 -3.65 0.63 3.77
CA LEU A 227 -4.63 -0.47 3.83
C LEU A 227 -4.55 -1.24 5.16
N MET A 228 -3.33 -1.49 5.66
CA MET A 228 -3.15 -2.11 6.97
C MET A 228 -3.69 -1.23 8.09
N MET A 229 -3.36 0.06 8.09
CA MET A 229 -3.79 1.01 9.12
C MET A 229 -5.31 1.21 9.13
N LEU A 230 -5.92 1.38 7.95
CA LEU A 230 -7.37 1.42 7.78
C LEU A 230 -8.00 0.08 8.20
N GLY A 231 -7.34 -1.01 7.88
CA GLY A 231 -7.68 -2.36 8.27
C GLY A 231 -7.82 -2.53 9.77
N MET A 232 -6.78 -2.14 10.50
CA MET A 232 -6.75 -2.13 11.97
C MET A 232 -7.79 -1.19 12.57
N LEU A 233 -7.97 0.00 12.00
CA LEU A 233 -8.97 0.97 12.46
C LEU A 233 -10.41 0.47 12.25
N GLY A 234 -10.70 -0.17 11.12
CA GLY A 234 -12.01 -0.74 10.82
C GLY A 234 -12.37 -1.87 11.79
N LEU A 235 -11.42 -2.78 12.05
CA LEU A 235 -11.61 -3.83 13.07
C LEU A 235 -11.80 -3.23 14.47
N PHE A 236 -11.08 -2.17 14.81
CA PHE A 236 -11.26 -1.47 16.08
C PHE A 236 -12.69 -0.96 16.26
N PHE A 237 -13.25 -0.29 15.25
CA PHE A 237 -14.61 0.25 15.32
C PHE A 237 -15.65 -0.86 15.48
N GLU A 238 -15.50 -1.97 14.76
CA GLU A 238 -16.39 -3.13 14.87
C GLU A 238 -16.35 -3.77 16.27
N LEU A 239 -15.15 -3.97 16.82
CA LEU A 239 -14.96 -4.59 18.14
C LEU A 239 -15.42 -3.68 19.29
N SER A 240 -15.31 -2.37 19.12
CA SER A 240 -15.70 -1.39 20.14
C SER A 240 -17.18 -1.06 20.11
N ASN A 241 -17.82 -1.15 18.93
CA ASN A 241 -19.24 -0.91 18.73
C ASN A 241 -19.85 -2.11 17.98
N PRO A 242 -20.12 -3.22 18.69
CA PRO A 242 -20.73 -4.39 18.06
C PRO A 242 -22.04 -4.00 17.36
N GLY A 243 -22.15 -4.34 16.06
CA GLY A 243 -23.36 -4.13 15.27
C GLY A 243 -23.25 -3.10 14.13
N VAL A 244 -22.10 -2.44 13.96
CA VAL A 244 -21.92 -1.48 12.86
C VAL A 244 -21.48 -2.16 11.54
N ILE A 245 -21.04 -3.42 11.54
CA ILE A 245 -20.69 -4.36 10.43
C ILE A 245 -19.77 -3.80 9.33
N LEU A 246 -20.16 -2.70 8.70
CA LEU A 246 -19.47 -2.01 7.61
C LEU A 246 -17.99 -1.71 7.93
N PRO A 247 -17.61 -1.13 9.09
CA PRO A 247 -16.21 -0.89 9.43
C PRO A 247 -15.42 -2.20 9.55
N GLY A 248 -16.02 -3.24 10.11
CA GLY A 248 -15.40 -4.57 10.20
C GLY A 248 -15.14 -5.20 8.84
N VAL A 249 -16.09 -5.11 7.91
CA VAL A 249 -15.93 -5.64 6.54
C VAL A 249 -14.85 -4.87 5.77
N ILE A 250 -14.91 -3.53 5.78
CA ILE A 250 -13.89 -2.68 5.15
C ILE A 250 -12.53 -2.96 5.77
N GLY A 251 -12.46 -3.07 7.09
CA GLY A 251 -11.24 -3.36 7.83
C GLY A 251 -10.65 -4.73 7.46
N GLY A 252 -11.47 -5.77 7.44
CA GLY A 252 -11.07 -7.13 7.08
C GLY A 252 -10.55 -7.23 5.64
N ILE A 253 -11.26 -6.66 4.67
CA ILE A 253 -10.80 -6.63 3.26
C ILE A 253 -9.47 -5.88 3.15
N SER A 254 -9.35 -4.72 3.79
CA SER A 254 -8.13 -3.91 3.73
C SER A 254 -6.93 -4.63 4.33
N LEU A 255 -7.10 -5.36 5.44
CA LEU A 255 -6.03 -6.21 6.01
C LEU A 255 -5.63 -7.36 5.10
N ILE A 256 -6.59 -8.05 4.47
CA ILE A 256 -6.28 -9.14 3.55
C ILE A 256 -5.45 -8.63 2.36
N LEU A 257 -5.83 -7.47 1.81
CA LEU A 257 -5.08 -6.84 0.72
C LEU A 257 -3.69 -6.37 1.17
N ALA A 258 -3.56 -5.83 2.38
CA ALA A 258 -2.26 -5.47 2.95
C ALA A 258 -1.36 -6.69 3.15
N PHE A 259 -1.88 -7.81 3.68
CA PHE A 259 -1.11 -9.04 3.82
C PHE A 259 -0.68 -9.64 2.49
N PHE A 260 -1.53 -9.54 1.46
CA PHE A 260 -1.15 -9.92 0.09
C PHE A 260 0.03 -9.07 -0.40
N ALA A 261 0.03 -7.76 -0.16
CA ALA A 261 1.15 -6.89 -0.50
C ALA A 261 2.43 -7.27 0.28
N PHE A 262 2.31 -7.57 1.57
CA PHE A 262 3.42 -7.95 2.43
C PHE A 262 4.10 -9.26 2.02
N GLN A 263 3.43 -10.14 1.26
CA GLN A 263 4.09 -11.31 0.68
C GLN A 263 5.21 -10.91 -0.30
N SER A 264 5.08 -9.76 -0.95
CA SER A 264 6.04 -9.23 -1.92
C SER A 264 7.02 -8.21 -1.34
N LEU A 265 6.76 -7.72 -0.11
CA LEU A 265 7.54 -6.68 0.55
C LEU A 265 8.31 -7.25 1.75
N PRO A 266 9.56 -6.85 1.96
CA PRO A 266 10.36 -7.31 3.10
C PRO A 266 9.93 -6.61 4.41
N ILE A 267 8.90 -7.16 5.07
CA ILE A 267 8.38 -6.62 6.32
C ILE A 267 9.22 -6.98 7.55
N SER A 268 9.48 -6.00 8.42
CA SER A 268 10.01 -6.27 9.76
C SER A 268 8.88 -6.70 10.69
N TYR A 269 8.99 -7.92 11.23
CA TYR A 269 8.06 -8.40 12.27
C TYR A 269 8.09 -7.50 13.52
N ALA A 270 9.24 -6.90 13.84
CA ALA A 270 9.35 -5.97 14.97
C ALA A 270 8.49 -4.71 14.72
N GLY A 271 8.59 -4.12 13.53
CA GLY A 271 7.77 -2.96 13.14
C GLY A 271 6.27 -3.27 13.17
N LEU A 272 5.88 -4.42 12.60
CA LEU A 272 4.49 -4.89 12.60
C LEU A 272 3.93 -5.10 14.02
N LEU A 273 4.68 -5.82 14.87
CA LEU A 273 4.28 -6.07 16.26
C LEU A 273 4.18 -4.77 17.06
N LEU A 274 5.06 -3.80 16.81
CA LEU A 274 5.04 -2.51 17.50
C LEU A 274 3.85 -1.66 17.09
N ILE A 275 3.43 -1.69 15.82
CA ILE A 275 2.18 -1.06 15.36
C ILE A 275 0.98 -1.74 16.04
N LEU A 276 0.93 -3.07 16.03
CA LEU A 276 -0.16 -3.82 16.67
C LEU A 276 -0.25 -3.50 18.16
N PHE A 277 0.90 -3.48 18.84
CA PHE A 277 0.98 -3.08 20.25
C PHE A 277 0.49 -1.65 20.46
N GLY A 278 0.87 -0.72 19.57
CA GLY A 278 0.39 0.66 19.62
C GLY A 278 -1.14 0.76 19.52
N VAL A 279 -1.75 0.04 18.58
CA VAL A 279 -3.22 -0.04 18.45
C VAL A 279 -3.85 -0.64 19.71
N VAL A 280 -3.27 -1.70 20.28
CA VAL A 280 -3.75 -2.30 21.53
C VAL A 280 -3.69 -1.30 22.70
N LEU A 281 -2.63 -0.50 22.81
CA LEU A 281 -2.55 0.55 23.84
C LEU A 281 -3.63 1.62 23.66
N LEU A 282 -3.90 2.03 22.42
CA LEU A 282 -4.98 2.97 22.11
C LEU A 282 -6.35 2.40 22.50
N ILE A 283 -6.57 1.10 22.29
CA ILE A 283 -7.79 0.39 22.73
C ILE A 283 -7.87 0.32 24.25
N ALA A 284 -6.76 0.01 24.91
CA ALA A 284 -6.68 -0.11 26.36
C ALA A 284 -7.04 1.21 27.05
N GLU A 285 -6.66 2.37 26.49
CA GLU A 285 -7.06 3.69 27.01
C GLU A 285 -8.59 3.87 27.08
N VAL A 286 -9.35 3.29 26.14
CA VAL A 286 -10.83 3.41 26.13
C VAL A 286 -11.45 2.64 27.29
N LYS A 287 -10.84 1.52 27.71
CA LYS A 287 -11.35 0.66 28.78
C LYS A 287 -10.74 0.97 30.15
N ILE A 288 -9.51 1.47 30.17
CA ILE A 288 -8.72 1.75 31.37
C ILE A 288 -8.43 3.25 31.37
N THR A 289 -8.97 3.96 32.36
CA THR A 289 -8.75 5.41 32.51
C THR A 289 -7.29 5.70 32.88
N SER A 290 -6.42 5.84 31.88
CA SER A 290 -4.97 6.04 32.08
C SER A 290 -4.54 7.51 31.99
N HIS A 291 -5.51 8.42 31.80
CA HIS A 291 -5.29 9.87 31.63
C HIS A 291 -4.41 10.20 30.40
N GLY A 292 -4.45 9.34 29.36
CA GLY A 292 -3.76 9.56 28.09
C GLY A 292 -2.34 9.00 28.01
N VAL A 293 -1.83 8.33 29.05
CA VAL A 293 -0.49 7.71 29.00
C VAL A 293 -0.44 6.57 27.99
N LEU A 294 -1.44 5.70 27.96
CA LEU A 294 -1.54 4.63 26.96
C LEU A 294 -1.76 5.21 25.57
N ALA A 295 -2.49 6.33 25.46
CA ALA A 295 -2.66 7.04 24.19
C ALA A 295 -1.32 7.52 23.61
N VAL A 296 -0.51 8.22 24.40
CA VAL A 296 0.81 8.70 23.97
C VAL A 296 1.74 7.54 23.64
N GLY A 297 1.79 6.52 24.50
CA GLY A 297 2.58 5.30 24.25
C GLY A 297 2.15 4.59 22.96
N GLY A 298 0.85 4.53 22.69
CA GLY A 298 0.29 3.95 21.48
C GLY A 298 0.71 4.68 20.20
N VAL A 299 0.63 6.01 20.21
CA VAL A 299 1.08 6.84 19.08
C VAL A 299 2.59 6.70 18.83
N VAL A 300 3.39 6.72 19.89
CA VAL A 300 4.85 6.55 19.79
C VAL A 300 5.20 5.16 19.25
N ALA A 301 4.56 4.11 19.76
CA ALA A 301 4.74 2.74 19.28
C ALA A 301 4.34 2.61 17.80
N MET A 302 3.20 3.17 17.40
CA MET A 302 2.79 3.21 16.00
C MET A 302 3.79 3.95 15.11
N LEU A 303 4.30 5.10 15.56
CA LEU A 303 5.27 5.88 14.79
C LEU A 303 6.57 5.10 14.58
N LEU A 304 7.15 4.59 15.66
CA LEU A 304 8.37 3.78 15.60
C LEU A 304 8.16 2.50 14.78
N GLY A 305 7.02 1.83 14.96
CA GLY A 305 6.71 0.62 14.23
C GLY A 305 6.51 0.87 12.74
N SER A 306 5.91 2.00 12.36
CA SER A 306 5.73 2.42 10.96
C SER A 306 7.06 2.73 10.29
N LEU A 307 8.02 3.32 11.02
CA LEU A 307 9.37 3.58 10.52
C LEU A 307 10.19 2.31 10.33
N MET A 308 9.94 1.30 11.16
CA MET A 308 10.62 0.01 11.10
C MET A 308 9.90 -1.01 10.21
N LEU A 309 8.69 -0.73 9.73
CA LEU A 309 7.81 -1.73 9.10
C LEU A 309 8.43 -2.37 7.85
N PHE A 310 9.10 -1.61 7.01
CA PHE A 310 9.81 -2.13 5.84
C PHE A 310 11.30 -1.98 6.04
N ASP A 311 12.00 -3.12 6.16
CA ASP A 311 13.44 -3.14 6.40
C ASP A 311 14.17 -3.22 5.05
N THR A 312 14.40 -2.05 4.45
CA THR A 312 15.03 -1.95 3.13
C THR A 312 16.14 -0.90 3.05
N PRO A 313 17.25 -1.21 2.35
CA PRO A 313 18.31 -0.25 2.08
C PRO A 313 17.94 0.79 1.01
N THR A 314 16.89 0.56 0.21
CA THR A 314 16.42 1.49 -0.82
C THR A 314 15.29 2.37 -0.30
N ALA A 315 15.45 3.70 -0.44
CA ALA A 315 14.48 4.68 0.07
C ALA A 315 13.07 4.53 -0.53
N GLU A 316 12.96 3.98 -1.74
CA GLU A 316 11.67 3.78 -2.46
C GLU A 316 10.84 2.60 -1.95
N LEU A 317 11.44 1.65 -1.23
CA LEU A 317 10.70 0.56 -0.60
C LEU A 317 10.27 0.88 0.84
N ARG A 318 10.62 2.08 1.35
CA ARG A 318 10.21 2.55 2.67
C ARG A 318 8.89 3.32 2.57
N VAL A 319 8.11 3.32 3.65
CA VAL A 319 6.95 4.21 3.74
C VAL A 319 7.44 5.65 3.81
N SER A 320 6.91 6.50 2.95
CA SER A 320 7.21 7.92 2.95
C SER A 320 6.77 8.58 4.26
N TRP A 321 7.59 9.49 4.78
CA TRP A 321 7.21 10.32 5.94
C TRP A 321 5.90 11.08 5.71
N TRP A 322 5.63 11.45 4.46
CA TRP A 322 4.38 12.10 4.03
C TRP A 322 3.15 11.20 4.12
N VAL A 323 3.33 9.89 4.27
CA VAL A 323 2.25 8.92 4.47
C VAL A 323 2.17 8.52 5.94
N ILE A 324 3.31 8.31 6.61
CA ILE A 324 3.36 7.97 8.04
C ILE A 324 2.71 9.05 8.89
N LEU A 325 3.14 10.31 8.75
CA LEU A 325 2.69 11.40 9.62
C LEU A 325 1.17 11.63 9.53
N PRO A 326 0.55 11.76 8.34
CA PRO A 326 -0.90 11.88 8.25
C PRO A 326 -1.63 10.63 8.73
N THR A 327 -1.15 9.42 8.43
CA THR A 327 -1.87 8.19 8.80
C THR A 327 -1.86 7.98 10.31
N VAL A 328 -0.71 8.14 10.96
CA VAL A 328 -0.58 8.07 12.42
C VAL A 328 -1.35 9.23 13.07
N GLY A 329 -1.25 10.44 12.51
CA GLY A 329 -1.96 11.62 13.01
C GLY A 329 -3.49 11.48 12.95
N VAL A 330 -4.04 11.01 11.83
CA VAL A 330 -5.47 10.74 11.67
C VAL A 330 -5.92 9.65 12.62
N THR A 331 -5.16 8.55 12.74
CA THR A 331 -5.49 7.48 13.69
C THR A 331 -5.51 8.02 15.11
N ALA A 332 -4.47 8.74 15.55
CA ALA A 332 -4.39 9.36 16.86
C ALA A 332 -5.56 10.33 17.11
N ALA A 333 -5.89 11.18 16.14
CA ALA A 333 -7.00 12.12 16.23
C ALA A 333 -8.35 11.41 16.41
N VAL A 334 -8.60 10.35 15.65
CA VAL A 334 -9.82 9.53 15.78
C VAL A 334 -9.94 8.94 17.18
N PHE A 335 -8.85 8.41 17.74
CA PHE A 335 -8.86 7.86 19.11
C PHE A 335 -9.08 8.95 20.18
N VAL A 336 -8.40 10.09 20.07
CA VAL A 336 -8.60 11.22 21.00
C VAL A 336 -10.05 11.73 20.95
N LEU A 337 -10.64 11.85 19.75
CA LEU A 337 -12.04 12.25 19.60
C LEU A 337 -13.00 11.21 20.16
N ALA A 338 -12.73 9.91 19.99
CA ALA A 338 -13.54 8.84 20.56
C ALA A 338 -13.52 8.87 22.10
N VAL A 339 -12.35 9.02 22.72
CA VAL A 339 -12.21 9.17 24.17
C VAL A 339 -12.92 10.43 24.66
N ALA A 340 -12.74 11.57 23.98
CA ALA A 340 -13.40 12.82 24.34
C ALA A 340 -14.93 12.70 24.24
N ALA A 341 -15.45 12.02 23.21
CA ALA A 341 -16.88 11.75 23.04
C ALA A 341 -17.40 10.81 24.14
N GLY A 342 -16.67 9.75 24.49
CA GLY A 342 -17.02 8.84 25.58
C GLY A 342 -17.07 9.53 26.94
N LEU A 343 -16.05 10.34 27.27
CA LEU A 343 -16.04 11.15 28.49
C LEU A 343 -17.18 12.17 28.53
N ARG A 344 -17.48 12.83 27.39
CA ARG A 344 -18.63 13.73 27.28
C ARG A 344 -19.97 12.99 27.44
N ALA A 345 -20.08 11.76 26.95
CA ALA A 345 -21.27 10.94 27.13
C ALA A 345 -21.46 10.53 28.59
N LEU A 346 -20.38 10.18 29.29
CA LEU A 346 -20.37 9.87 30.72
C LEU A 346 -20.64 11.10 31.60
N ALA A 347 -20.19 12.28 31.19
CA ALA A 347 -20.42 13.53 31.91
C ALA A 347 -21.86 14.07 31.76
N ARG A 348 -22.65 13.56 30.79
CA ARG A 348 -24.07 13.88 30.69
C ARG A 348 -24.81 13.16 31.82
N ARG A 349 -25.43 13.94 32.71
CA ARG A 349 -26.25 13.40 33.80
C ARG A 349 -27.34 12.48 33.21
N PRO A 350 -27.60 11.31 33.81
CA PRO A 350 -28.73 10.47 33.39
C PRO A 350 -30.04 11.25 33.55
N ILE A 351 -30.74 11.51 32.44
CA ILE A 351 -32.03 12.22 32.44
C ILE A 351 -33.19 11.21 32.62
N THR A 352 -32.92 9.91 32.58
CA THR A 352 -33.92 8.83 32.65
C THR A 352 -33.91 8.11 34.00
N GLY A 353 -35.09 7.68 34.46
CA GLY A 353 -35.30 6.93 35.71
C GLY A 353 -35.55 7.80 36.95
N ALA A 354 -35.45 7.18 38.13
CA ALA A 354 -35.72 7.79 39.44
C ALA A 354 -34.98 9.12 39.68
N VAL A 355 -33.78 9.28 39.12
CA VAL A 355 -32.93 10.48 39.26
C VAL A 355 -33.39 11.64 38.37
N GLY A 356 -34.02 11.35 37.21
CA GLY A 356 -34.58 12.37 36.31
C GLY A 356 -35.97 12.86 36.74
N MET A 357 -36.67 12.10 37.59
CA MET A 357 -37.96 12.49 38.16
C MET A 357 -37.82 13.50 39.31
N VAL A 358 -36.71 13.51 40.03
CA VAL A 358 -36.44 14.49 41.10
C VAL A 358 -36.32 15.89 40.51
N GLY A 359 -37.15 16.82 41.00
CA GLY A 359 -37.29 18.18 40.46
C GLY A 359 -38.37 18.31 39.36
N GLY A 360 -38.93 17.20 38.86
CA GLY A 360 -40.05 17.20 37.93
C GLY A 360 -41.36 17.67 38.58
N THR A 361 -42.31 18.09 37.75
CA THR A 361 -43.67 18.46 38.18
C THR A 361 -44.68 17.42 37.71
N GLY A 362 -45.73 17.21 38.52
CA GLY A 362 -46.84 16.32 38.24
C GLY A 362 -48.15 16.89 38.74
N VAL A 363 -49.24 16.15 38.57
CA VAL A 363 -50.58 16.55 39.03
C VAL A 363 -51.15 15.48 39.96
N ALA A 364 -51.64 15.86 41.13
CA ALA A 364 -52.31 14.95 42.04
C ALA A 364 -53.61 14.42 41.41
N ARG A 365 -53.78 13.09 41.33
CA ARG A 365 -55.00 12.45 40.82
C ARG A 365 -55.91 11.93 41.94
N SER A 366 -55.34 11.64 43.10
CA SER A 366 -56.08 11.45 44.36
C SER A 366 -55.63 12.48 45.40
N ALA A 367 -56.39 12.62 46.49
CA ALA A 367 -55.98 13.48 47.59
C ALA A 367 -54.84 12.79 48.35
N LEU A 368 -53.70 13.45 48.54
CA LEU A 368 -52.57 12.90 49.28
C LEU A 368 -52.65 13.34 50.74
N ASP A 369 -52.98 12.41 51.64
CA ASP A 369 -52.92 12.61 53.10
C ASP A 369 -52.70 11.27 53.84
N PRO A 370 -51.44 10.87 54.15
CA PRO A 370 -50.19 11.36 53.59
C PRO A 370 -49.85 10.72 52.24
N ALA A 371 -50.57 9.66 51.81
CA ALA A 371 -50.29 8.93 50.57
C ALA A 371 -51.45 9.02 49.57
N GLY A 372 -51.11 9.03 48.29
CA GLY A 372 -52.05 9.08 47.17
C GLY A 372 -51.34 8.78 45.85
N GLU A 373 -51.88 9.27 44.75
CA GLU A 373 -51.41 9.00 43.40
C GLU A 373 -51.24 10.31 42.64
N VAL A 374 -50.12 10.42 41.94
CA VAL A 374 -49.74 11.58 41.12
C VAL A 374 -49.46 11.13 39.70
N PHE A 375 -49.86 11.95 38.74
CA PHE A 375 -49.60 11.72 37.33
C PHE A 375 -48.33 12.48 36.92
N VAL A 376 -47.30 11.75 36.52
CA VAL A 376 -45.96 12.26 36.19
C VAL A 376 -45.50 11.59 34.91
N GLN A 377 -45.07 12.40 33.92
CA GLN A 377 -44.50 11.93 32.65
C GLN A 377 -45.35 10.86 31.91
N GLY A 378 -46.68 10.89 32.04
CA GLY A 378 -47.58 9.97 31.34
C GLY A 378 -47.94 8.71 32.13
N GLU A 379 -47.41 8.54 33.35
CA GLU A 379 -47.65 7.39 34.21
C GLU A 379 -48.25 7.80 35.57
N LEU A 380 -48.96 6.86 36.20
CA LEU A 380 -49.56 7.04 37.51
C LEU A 380 -48.62 6.45 38.57
N TRP A 381 -48.15 7.30 39.48
CA TRP A 381 -47.19 6.94 40.51
C TRP A 381 -47.79 7.08 41.90
N ARG A 382 -47.45 6.16 42.80
CA ARG A 382 -47.76 6.30 44.22
C ARG A 382 -46.90 7.43 44.79
N ALA A 383 -47.50 8.34 45.53
CA ALA A 383 -46.80 9.46 46.10
C ALA A 383 -47.18 9.73 47.56
N VAL A 384 -46.23 10.27 48.31
CA VAL A 384 -46.39 10.70 49.71
C VAL A 384 -46.12 12.20 49.80
N ALA A 385 -47.06 12.92 50.39
CA ALA A 385 -46.96 14.37 50.58
C ALA A 385 -46.03 14.69 51.76
N GLU A 386 -44.97 15.44 51.49
CA GLU A 386 -44.09 16.04 52.50
C GLU A 386 -44.51 17.52 52.66
N GLY A 387 -45.04 17.91 53.81
CA GLY A 387 -45.40 19.32 54.10
C GLY A 387 -46.89 19.69 54.10
N GLY A 388 -47.81 18.71 54.11
CA GLY A 388 -49.25 18.92 54.32
C GLY A 388 -50.12 18.23 53.26
N PRO A 389 -51.46 18.18 53.46
CA PRO A 389 -52.36 17.51 52.53
C PRO A 389 -52.42 18.24 51.17
N ILE A 390 -52.41 17.46 50.08
CA ILE A 390 -52.48 17.97 48.70
C ILE A 390 -53.79 17.49 48.07
N ASN A 391 -54.58 18.43 47.52
CA ASN A 391 -55.88 18.11 46.94
C ASN A 391 -55.77 17.57 45.50
N ILE A 392 -56.82 16.89 45.06
CA ILE A 392 -56.95 16.39 43.68
C ILE A 392 -56.84 17.57 42.69
N GLY A 393 -56.00 17.40 41.66
CA GLY A 393 -55.78 18.39 40.61
C GLY A 393 -54.67 19.41 40.91
N GLU A 394 -54.10 19.41 42.12
CA GLU A 394 -53.01 20.32 42.46
C GLU A 394 -51.68 19.89 41.83
N ALA A 395 -50.87 20.88 41.42
CA ALA A 395 -49.54 20.64 40.90
C ALA A 395 -48.59 20.27 42.05
N VAL A 396 -47.76 19.26 41.82
CA VAL A 396 -46.80 18.75 42.81
C VAL A 396 -45.40 18.73 42.22
N ARG A 397 -44.39 18.95 43.07
CA ARG A 397 -42.97 18.83 42.71
C ARG A 397 -42.36 17.65 43.42
N ILE A 398 -41.63 16.82 42.68
CA ILE A 398 -40.99 15.61 43.20
C ILE A 398 -39.69 15.99 43.91
N THR A 399 -39.57 15.68 45.19
CA THR A 399 -38.38 15.95 46.01
C THR A 399 -37.44 14.77 46.08
N ALA A 400 -37.97 13.55 46.05
CA ALA A 400 -37.20 12.32 46.06
C ALA A 400 -38.02 11.15 45.48
N VAL A 401 -37.32 10.10 45.08
CA VAL A 401 -37.91 8.85 44.60
C VAL A 401 -37.39 7.72 45.49
N ASP A 402 -38.29 6.99 46.14
CA ASP A 402 -37.99 5.87 47.02
C ASP A 402 -38.67 4.60 46.47
N GLY A 403 -37.91 3.81 45.72
CA GLY A 403 -38.43 2.64 45.00
C GLY A 403 -39.53 3.01 44.00
N LEU A 404 -40.76 2.57 44.26
CA LEU A 404 -41.96 2.85 43.46
C LEU A 404 -42.84 3.98 44.05
N THR A 405 -42.32 4.72 45.05
CA THR A 405 -43.05 5.80 45.73
C THR A 405 -42.33 7.14 45.56
N LEU A 406 -43.04 8.15 45.08
CA LEU A 406 -42.52 9.52 44.93
C LEU A 406 -42.79 10.32 46.21
N LYS A 407 -41.78 11.05 46.70
CA LYS A 407 -41.98 12.08 47.71
C LYS A 407 -42.26 13.40 47.00
N VAL A 408 -43.37 14.03 47.35
CA VAL A 408 -43.84 15.23 46.64
C VAL A 408 -44.21 16.34 47.62
N VAL A 409 -43.94 17.57 47.20
CA VAL A 409 -44.38 18.79 47.89
C VAL A 409 -45.35 19.52 46.97
N LYS A 410 -46.26 20.32 47.53
CA LYS A 410 -47.10 21.22 46.73
C LYS A 410 -46.21 22.14 45.90
N ALA A 411 -46.40 22.14 44.59
CA ALA A 411 -45.69 23.08 43.73
C ALA A 411 -46.24 24.48 43.99
N ALA A 412 -45.35 25.43 44.27
CA ALA A 412 -45.70 26.84 44.43
C ALA A 412 -46.17 27.46 43.11
#